data_AF-A0A377PNJ0-F1
#
_entry.id   AF-A0A377PNJ0-F1
#
_cell.length_a   1.000
_cell.length_b   1.000
_cell.length_c   1.000
_cell.angle_alpha   90.00
_cell.angle_beta   90.00
_cell.angle_gamma   90.00
#
_symmetry.space_group_name_H-M   'P 1'
#
loop_
_entity.id
_entity.type
_entity.pdbx_description
1 polymer ?
#
loop_
_entity_poly.entity_id
_entity_poly.type
_entity_poly.pdbx_seq_one_letter_code
_entity_poly.pdbx_strand_id
1 'polypeptide(L)' 'MSLENEHRLRFRDAMSSLSAAVNIVTTDGPAGRCGITATAVCSVTDTPPSLMVCINSNSAMNPVFQENGKTLRQRA' A
#
# COMPACT_ATOMS: atom_id res chain seq x y z
N MET A 1 -13.51 -19.56 18.63
CA MET A 1 -13.12 -18.51 17.67
C MET A 1 -12.45 -17.42 18.49
N SER A 2 -11.14 -17.22 18.35
CA SER A 2 -10.35 -16.36 19.24
C SER A 2 -10.80 -14.89 19.16
N LEU A 3 -10.83 -14.19 20.30
CA LEU A 3 -11.21 -12.77 20.40
C LEU A 3 -10.39 -11.88 19.42
N GLU A 4 -9.14 -12.24 19.13
CA GLU A 4 -8.30 -11.54 18.14
C GLU A 4 -8.85 -11.59 16.70
N ASN A 5 -9.45 -12.73 16.30
CA ASN A 5 -10.05 -12.85 14.97
C ASN A 5 -11.29 -11.97 14.84
N GLU A 6 -12.07 -11.83 15.92
CA GLU A 6 -13.22 -10.95 15.96
C GLU A 6 -12.82 -9.47 15.89
N HIS A 7 -11.79 -9.05 16.63
CA HIS A 7 -11.27 -7.68 16.55
C HIS A 7 -10.75 -7.32 15.16
N ARG A 8 -10.04 -8.23 14.49
CA ARG A 8 -9.55 -7.99 13.12
C ARG A 8 -10.70 -7.83 12.12
N LEU A 9 -11.74 -8.65 12.23
CA LEU A 9 -12.92 -8.55 11.36
C LEU A 9 -13.66 -7.23 11.59
N ARG A 10 -13.90 -6.86 12.86
CA ARG A 10 -14.53 -5.57 13.21
C ARG A 10 -13.72 -4.37 12.69
N PHE A 11 -12.38 -4.42 12.78
CA PHE A 11 -11.54 -3.37 12.22
C PHE A 11 -11.67 -3.27 10.70
N ARG A 12 -11.64 -4.40 10.00
CA ARG A 12 -11.83 -4.44 8.54
C ARG A 12 -13.19 -3.89 8.13
N ASP A 13 -14.24 -4.26 8.86
CA ASP A 13 -15.60 -3.81 8.59
C ASP A 13 -15.72 -2.30 8.84
N ALA A 14 -15.12 -1.78 9.91
CA ALA A 14 -15.02 -0.33 10.12
C ALA A 14 -14.29 0.37 8.96
N MET A 15 -13.16 -0.17 8.50
CA MET A 15 -12.42 0.37 7.35
C MET A 15 -13.16 0.27 6.01
N SER A 16 -14.11 -0.65 5.87
CA SER A 16 -14.96 -0.71 4.66
C SER A 16 -15.87 0.51 4.50
N SER A 17 -16.19 1.20 5.60
CA SER A 17 -16.97 2.45 5.58
C SER A 17 -16.11 3.70 5.31
N LEU A 18 -14.78 3.58 5.35
CA LEU A 18 -13.87 4.69 5.09
C LEU A 18 -13.71 4.89 3.58
N SER A 19 -14.22 6.01 3.07
CA SER A 19 -14.06 6.37 1.66
C SER A 19 -12.61 6.71 1.35
N ALA A 20 -12.06 6.15 0.27
CA ALA A 20 -10.69 6.38 -0.17
C ALA A 20 -10.63 6.45 -1.70
N ALA A 21 -9.71 7.27 -2.22
CA ALA A 21 -9.45 7.31 -3.65
C ALA A 21 -8.76 6.02 -4.12
N VAL A 22 -9.17 5.51 -5.29
CA VAL A 22 -8.54 4.34 -5.90
C VAL A 22 -7.40 4.81 -6.79
N ASN A 23 -6.18 4.36 -6.50
CA ASN A 23 -4.98 4.68 -7.26
C ASN A 23 -4.40 3.41 -7.87
N ILE A 24 -3.88 3.50 -9.10
CA ILE A 24 -3.05 2.46 -9.70
C ILE A 24 -1.59 2.87 -9.53
N VAL A 25 -0.87 2.18 -8.67
CA VAL A 25 0.56 2.42 -8.44
C VAL A 25 1.34 1.48 -9.32
N THR A 26 2.08 2.02 -10.28
CA THR A 26 2.94 1.26 -11.18
C THR A 26 4.40 1.53 -10.90
N THR A 27 5.24 0.52 -11.06
CA THR A 27 6.68 0.67 -11.08
C THR A 27 7.25 0.07 -12.36
N ASP A 28 8.36 0.63 -12.82
CA ASP A 28 9.13 0.16 -13.95
C ASP A 28 10.62 0.37 -13.64
N GLY A 29 11.41 -0.66 -13.87
CA GLY A 29 12.81 -0.70 -13.47
C GLY A 29 13.47 -2.05 -13.72
N PRO A 30 14.67 -2.27 -13.16
CA PRO A 30 15.46 -3.48 -13.39
C PRO A 30 14.74 -4.79 -13.02
N ALA A 31 13.83 -4.75 -12.05
CA ALA A 31 13.02 -5.90 -11.64
C ALA A 31 11.77 -6.11 -12.51
N GLY A 32 11.60 -5.30 -13.55
CA GLY A 32 10.47 -5.32 -14.48
C GLY A 32 9.36 -4.34 -14.13
N ARG A 33 8.29 -4.40 -14.94
CA ARG A 33 7.12 -3.56 -14.82
C ARG A 33 6.02 -4.27 -14.04
N CYS A 34 5.51 -3.63 -12.98
CA CYS A 34 4.36 -4.14 -12.25
C CYS A 34 3.43 -3.03 -11.78
N GLY A 35 2.22 -3.40 -11.37
CA GLY A 35 1.20 -2.47 -10.90
C GLY A 35 0.31 -3.09 -9.84
N ILE A 36 -0.14 -2.25 -8.91
CA ILE A 36 -1.13 -2.61 -7.89
C ILE A 36 -2.26 -1.59 -7.86
N THR A 37 -3.45 -2.06 -7.51
CA THR A 37 -4.55 -1.18 -7.10
C THR A 37 -4.38 -0.91 -5.60
N ALA A 38 -4.30 0.36 -5.21
CA ALA A 38 -4.11 0.78 -3.84
C ALA A 38 -5.04 1.92 -3.47
N THR A 39 -5.70 1.79 -2.32
CA THR A 39 -6.47 2.86 -1.67
C THR A 39 -5.72 3.48 -0.50
N ALA A 40 -4.74 2.77 0.06
CA ALA A 40 -3.87 3.25 1.14
C ALA A 40 -2.71 4.11 0.58
N VAL A 41 -3.06 5.28 0.05
CA VAL A 41 -2.13 6.29 -0.50
C VAL A 41 -2.37 7.63 0.19
N CYS A 42 -1.31 8.24 0.73
CA CYS A 42 -1.38 9.52 1.44
C CYS A 42 -0.27 10.48 0.98
N SER A 43 -0.55 11.78 0.98
CA SER A 43 0.48 12.82 0.82
C SER A 43 1.22 13.04 2.14
N VAL A 44 2.55 13.16 2.07
CA VAL A 44 3.40 13.32 3.26
C VAL A 44 3.93 14.75 3.38
N THR A 45 4.58 15.26 2.34
CA THR A 45 5.04 16.65 2.27
C THR A 45 5.05 17.13 0.82
N ASP A 46 4.89 18.43 0.61
CA ASP A 46 5.03 19.10 -0.69
C ASP A 46 6.47 19.57 -0.97
N THR A 47 7.33 19.62 0.06
CA THR A 47 8.70 20.08 -0.03
C THR A 47 9.65 19.18 0.77
N PRO A 48 10.41 18.28 0.11
CA PRO A 48 10.27 17.84 -1.28
C PRO A 48 8.95 17.07 -1.48
N PRO A 49 8.32 17.11 -2.67
CA PRO A 49 7.04 16.45 -2.90
C PRO A 49 7.16 14.94 -2.70
N SER A 50 6.45 14.41 -1.70
CA SER A 50 6.48 13.00 -1.34
C SER A 50 5.10 12.44 -1.02
N LEU A 51 4.89 11.21 -1.46
CA LEU A 51 3.71 10.41 -1.22
C LEU A 51 4.12 9.10 -0.56
N MET A 52 3.19 8.50 0.15
CA MET A 52 3.36 7.20 0.78
C MET A 52 2.28 6.25 0.26
N VAL A 53 2.68 5.00 0.00
CA VAL A 53 1.77 3.89 -0.29
C VAL A 53 2.04 2.71 0.63
N CYS A 54 0.98 2.11 1.18
CA CYS A 54 1.07 0.84 1.91
C CYS A 54 0.89 -0.33 0.94
N ILE A 55 1.82 -1.28 0.97
CA ILE A 55 1.76 -2.48 0.15
C ILE A 55 1.80 -3.70 1.06
N ASN A 56 0.89 -4.65 0.80
CA ASN A 56 0.87 -5.92 1.52
C ASN A 56 2.22 -6.65 1.37
N SER A 57 2.84 -7.01 2.49
CA SER A 57 4.12 -7.72 2.54
C SER A 57 4.08 -9.07 1.83
N ASN A 58 2.92 -9.74 1.84
CA ASN A 58 2.68 -11.02 1.17
C ASN A 58 2.32 -10.89 -0.32
N SER A 59 2.29 -9.67 -0.87
CA SER A 59 2.04 -9.47 -2.30
C SER A 59 3.22 -9.96 -3.13
N ALA A 60 2.96 -10.73 -4.19
CA ALA A 60 3.98 -11.13 -5.16
C ALA A 60 4.68 -9.94 -5.83
N MET A 61 4.04 -8.77 -5.83
CA MET A 61 4.61 -7.54 -6.40
C MET A 61 5.55 -6.82 -5.41
N ASN A 62 5.51 -7.16 -4.11
CA ASN A 62 6.31 -6.51 -3.07
C ASN A 62 7.82 -6.52 -3.37
N PRO A 63 8.44 -7.64 -3.80
CA PRO A 63 9.88 -7.64 -4.14
C PRO A 63 10.23 -6.71 -5.31
N VAL A 64 9.39 -6.69 -6.36
CA VAL A 64 9.59 -5.83 -7.54
C VAL A 64 9.57 -4.35 -7.16
N PHE A 65 8.66 -3.94 -6.27
CA PHE A 65 8.62 -2.58 -5.73
C PHE A 65 9.84 -2.22 -4.88
N GLN A 66 10.46 -3.20 -4.20
CA GLN A 66 11.67 -2.98 -3.40
C GLN A 66 12.91 -2.82 -4.28
N GLU A 67 13.07 -3.69 -5.28
CA GLU A 67 14.22 -3.64 -6.20
C GLU A 67 14.19 -2.43 -7.13
N ASN A 68 13.01 -1.96 -7.54
CA ASN A 68 12.92 -0.79 -8.42
C ASN A 68 13.19 0.55 -7.70
N GLY A 69 13.20 0.60 -6.36
CA GLY A 69 13.80 1.67 -5.54
C GLY A 69 13.27 3.11 -5.70
N LYS A 70 12.27 3.37 -6.55
CA LYS A 70 11.80 4.73 -6.92
C LYS A 70 10.57 5.23 -6.16
N THR A 71 10.02 4.46 -5.22
CA THR A 71 8.82 4.84 -4.48
C THR A 71 9.12 4.85 -2.98
N LEU A 72 8.85 5.97 -2.31
CA LEU A 72 8.90 6.05 -0.84
C LEU A 72 7.80 5.15 -0.27
N ARG A 73 8.20 4.10 0.44
CA ARG A 73 7.30 3.14 1.10
C ARG A 73 7.40 3.34 2.61
N GLN A 74 6.28 3.42 3.31
CA GLN A 74 6.29 3.13 4.74
C GLN A 74 6.22 1.60 4.87
N ARG A 75 7.21 1.02 5.54
CA ARG A 75 7.08 -0.34 6.07
C ARG A 75 6.01 -0.26 7.15
N ALA A 76 4.79 -0.69 6.83
CA ALA A 76 3.80 -1.06 7.82
C ALA A 76 4.15 -2.43 8.38
#